data_AF-A0A3N1NJH0-F1
#
_entry.id   AF-A0A3N1NJH0-F1
#
_cell.length_a   1.000
_cell.length_b   1.000
_cell.length_c   1.000
_cell.angle_alpha   90.00
_cell.angle_beta   90.00
_cell.angle_gamma   90.00
#
_symmetry.space_group_name_H-M   'P 1'
#
loop_
_entity.id
_entity.type
_entity.pdbx_description
1 polymer ?
#
loop_
_entity_poly.entity_id
_entity_poly.type
_entity_poly.pdbx_seq_one_letter_code
_entity_poly.pdbx_strand_id
1 'polypeptide(L)'
;MIALVMSGSVGTRGRNNGLDVLMIKSLLNAYARRNKLTELAMNETVDDACLTLIAVFQTKVVKMAKPDSLVSANAGTFKQMVAYLKAGFSVAAITKPTEGALTWDAEGNEGGYYHSRVFHVPSASSGLTIGRGYDMRDKTTATIVSDLTTAGIDTVKANLIGKAATKKGKTAEQFVYSNDLLDFEITAPQQLSLFKKTYQFMLDDVKRISAGASQVKHYGTVDWDKTPQTVIDLLVDLRYRGDYTPATRRLIQKFVADGEYVKFKDVIQDQSNWSGVPGDRFTRRSNFADAIKDKDGKK
;
A
#
# COMPACT_ATOMS: atom_id res chain seq x y z
N MET A 1 -6.37 1.84 -3.60
CA MET A 1 -7.57 2.16 -2.79
C MET A 1 -8.26 0.87 -2.35
N ILE A 2 -8.87 0.85 -1.17
CA ILE A 2 -9.73 -0.25 -0.70
C ILE A 2 -10.96 -0.49 -1.60
N ALA A 3 -11.53 -1.70 -1.56
CA ALA A 3 -12.75 -2.00 -2.27
C ALA A 3 -13.99 -1.45 -1.54
N LEU A 4 -14.81 -0.68 -2.24
CA LEU A 4 -16.07 -0.13 -1.73
C LEU A 4 -17.24 -0.84 -2.41
N VAL A 5 -18.01 -1.59 -1.61
CA VAL A 5 -19.18 -2.35 -2.07
C VAL A 5 -20.26 -2.25 -0.99
N MET A 6 -21.43 -1.78 -1.37
CA MET A 6 -22.60 -1.70 -0.49
C MET A 6 -23.36 -3.02 -0.47
N SER A 7 -23.88 -3.41 0.69
CA SER A 7 -24.76 -4.58 0.85
C SER A 7 -26.26 -4.26 0.72
N GLY A 8 -26.63 -2.99 0.91
CA GLY A 8 -27.98 -2.47 0.85
C GLY A 8 -28.00 -0.98 0.51
N SER A 9 -29.18 -0.46 0.17
CA SER A 9 -29.36 0.98 -0.09
C SER A 9 -29.28 1.80 1.21
N VAL A 10 -28.84 3.06 1.09
CA VAL A 10 -28.72 4.00 2.21
C VAL A 10 -29.47 5.30 1.87
N GLY A 11 -30.20 5.84 2.83
CA GLY A 11 -30.96 7.09 2.68
C GLY A 11 -32.46 6.91 2.89
N THR A 12 -33.26 7.75 2.25
CA THR A 12 -34.73 7.76 2.38
C THR A 12 -35.32 6.40 2.01
N ARG A 13 -35.96 5.72 2.97
CA ARG A 13 -36.52 4.35 2.79
C ARG A 13 -35.48 3.30 2.34
N GLY A 14 -34.19 3.57 2.57
CA GLY A 14 -33.11 2.62 2.34
C GLY A 14 -33.10 1.48 3.36
N ARG A 15 -32.30 0.44 3.11
CA ARG A 15 -32.04 -0.61 4.10
C ARG A 15 -31.28 -0.08 5.32
N ASN A 16 -30.40 0.90 5.11
CA ASN A 16 -29.66 1.62 6.15
C ASN A 16 -28.86 0.68 7.08
N ASN A 17 -28.22 -0.35 6.50
CA ASN A 17 -27.28 -1.20 7.24
C ASN A 17 -26.12 -0.33 7.77
N GLY A 18 -25.74 -0.48 9.04
CA GLY A 18 -24.80 0.44 9.70
C GLY A 18 -23.46 0.63 8.97
N LEU A 19 -22.86 -0.46 8.46
CA LEU A 19 -21.61 -0.38 7.68
C LEU A 19 -21.78 0.35 6.34
N ASP A 20 -22.92 0.20 5.67
CA ASP A 20 -23.21 0.93 4.43
C ASP A 20 -23.44 2.41 4.75
N VAL A 21 -24.09 2.73 5.87
CA VAL A 21 -24.27 4.12 6.34
C VAL A 21 -22.93 4.79 6.59
N LEU A 22 -22.01 4.14 7.32
CA LEU A 22 -20.66 4.66 7.55
C LEU A 22 -19.89 4.86 6.24
N MET A 23 -20.01 3.93 5.29
CA MET A 23 -19.38 4.06 3.97
C MET A 23 -19.90 5.28 3.21
N ILE A 24 -21.22 5.48 3.17
CA ILE A 24 -21.82 6.63 2.51
C ILE A 24 -21.46 7.93 3.22
N LYS A 25 -21.48 7.97 4.56
CA LYS A 25 -21.07 9.15 5.32
C LYS A 25 -19.62 9.53 5.04
N SER A 26 -18.70 8.57 4.99
CA SER A 26 -17.30 8.88 4.67
C SER A 26 -17.12 9.38 3.22
N LEU A 27 -17.86 8.81 2.25
CA LEU A 27 -17.87 9.33 0.87
C LEU A 27 -18.43 10.76 0.79
N LEU A 28 -19.49 11.05 1.55
CA LEU A 28 -20.08 12.38 1.64
C LEU A 28 -19.17 13.36 2.37
N ASN A 29 -18.43 12.93 3.38
CA ASN A 29 -17.47 13.77 4.10
C ASN A 29 -16.27 14.15 3.22
N ALA A 30 -15.79 13.22 2.39
CA ALA A 30 -14.81 13.55 1.34
C ALA A 30 -15.34 14.63 0.38
N TYR A 31 -16.62 14.53 -0.01
CA TYR A 31 -17.30 15.59 -0.76
C TYR A 31 -17.41 16.90 0.05
N ALA A 32 -17.84 16.84 1.31
CA ALA A 32 -18.04 18.01 2.16
C ALA A 32 -16.73 18.79 2.34
N ARG A 33 -15.65 18.12 2.70
CA ARG A 33 -14.31 18.72 2.86
C ARG A 33 -13.87 19.46 1.59
N ARG A 34 -14.01 18.82 0.42
CA ARG A 34 -13.61 19.42 -0.86
C ARG A 34 -14.47 20.62 -1.26
N ASN A 35 -15.71 20.71 -0.78
CA ASN A 35 -16.64 21.80 -1.09
C ASN A 35 -16.88 22.75 0.09
N LYS A 36 -16.07 22.66 1.16
CA LYS A 36 -16.17 23.49 2.36
C LYS A 36 -17.57 23.45 3.00
N LEU A 37 -18.18 22.27 3.03
CA LEU A 37 -19.46 22.01 3.70
C LEU A 37 -19.22 21.35 5.07
N THR A 38 -20.24 21.36 5.93
CA THR A 38 -20.20 20.68 7.22
C THR A 38 -20.07 19.16 7.05
N GLU A 39 -19.11 18.58 7.77
CA GLU A 39 -18.90 17.13 7.82
C GLU A 39 -19.98 16.45 8.68
N LEU A 40 -20.39 15.25 8.26
CA LEU A 40 -21.33 14.41 9.00
C LEU A 40 -20.62 13.71 10.16
N ALA A 41 -21.33 13.58 11.28
CA ALA A 41 -20.87 12.73 12.38
C ALA A 41 -20.84 11.26 11.95
N MET A 42 -19.71 10.59 12.23
CA MET A 42 -19.49 9.17 11.90
C MET A 42 -20.21 8.27 12.90
N ASN A 43 -21.45 7.92 12.57
CA ASN A 43 -22.29 6.96 13.28
C ASN A 43 -23.14 6.18 12.27
N GLU A 44 -23.81 5.12 12.72
CA GLU A 44 -24.56 4.20 11.88
C GLU A 44 -25.99 4.68 11.53
N THR A 45 -26.36 5.91 11.92
CA THR A 45 -27.72 6.45 11.69
C THR A 45 -27.79 7.32 10.44
N VAL A 46 -28.95 7.30 9.79
CA VAL A 46 -29.29 8.23 8.70
C VAL A 46 -30.17 9.34 9.28
N ASP A 47 -29.53 10.48 9.57
CA ASP A 47 -30.17 11.69 10.08
C ASP A 47 -30.47 12.69 8.95
N ASP A 48 -31.17 13.79 9.28
CA ASP A 48 -31.53 14.83 8.32
C ASP A 48 -30.31 15.47 7.64
N ALA A 49 -29.18 15.58 8.36
CA ALA A 49 -27.94 16.08 7.80
C ALA A 49 -27.41 15.14 6.70
N CYS A 50 -27.41 13.83 6.95
CA CYS A 50 -27.06 12.81 5.96
C CYS A 50 -27.97 12.87 4.73
N LEU A 51 -29.31 12.87 4.93
CA LEU A 51 -30.29 12.95 3.84
C LEU A 51 -30.12 14.22 3.00
N THR A 52 -29.86 15.36 3.66
CA THR A 52 -29.61 16.64 3.00
C THR A 52 -28.34 16.58 2.15
N LEU A 53 -27.25 16.04 2.69
CA LEU A 53 -25.98 15.99 1.96
C LEU A 53 -26.03 14.99 0.79
N ILE A 54 -26.80 13.89 0.89
CA ILE A 54 -27.10 13.02 -0.25
C ILE A 54 -27.82 13.83 -1.35
N ALA A 55 -28.89 14.56 -1.02
CA ALA A 55 -29.64 15.36 -2.01
C ALA A 55 -28.75 16.43 -2.66
N VAL A 56 -27.88 17.09 -1.88
CA VAL A 56 -26.90 18.05 -2.39
C VAL A 56 -25.96 17.37 -3.38
N PHE A 57 -25.38 16.21 -3.03
CA PHE A 57 -24.50 15.46 -3.92
C PHE A 57 -25.22 15.05 -5.22
N GLN A 58 -26.43 14.51 -5.11
CA GLN A 58 -27.27 14.12 -6.25
C GLN A 58 -27.56 15.30 -7.18
N THR A 59 -27.85 16.48 -6.62
CA THR A 59 -28.10 17.69 -7.39
C THR A 59 -26.83 18.23 -8.05
N LYS A 60 -25.75 18.36 -7.28
CA LYS A 60 -24.55 19.08 -7.70
C LYS A 60 -23.60 18.23 -8.54
N VAL A 61 -23.50 16.94 -8.26
CA VAL A 61 -22.56 16.01 -8.93
C VAL A 61 -23.28 15.07 -9.89
N VAL A 62 -24.37 14.42 -9.46
CA VAL A 62 -25.11 13.47 -10.32
C VAL A 62 -26.01 14.21 -11.32
N LYS A 63 -26.35 15.47 -11.06
CA LYS A 63 -27.26 16.31 -11.87
C LYS A 63 -28.68 15.73 -11.97
N MET A 64 -29.16 15.12 -10.88
CA MET A 64 -30.54 14.64 -10.80
C MET A 64 -31.51 15.82 -10.77
N ALA A 65 -32.53 15.78 -11.65
CA ALA A 65 -33.58 16.81 -11.69
C ALA A 65 -34.45 16.82 -10.42
N LYS A 66 -34.64 15.65 -9.80
CA LYS A 66 -35.36 15.46 -8.54
C LYS A 66 -34.52 14.57 -7.62
N PRO A 67 -33.68 15.13 -6.74
CA PRO A 67 -32.94 14.33 -5.76
C PRO A 67 -33.92 13.63 -4.81
N ASP A 68 -33.66 12.37 -4.52
CA ASP A 68 -34.54 11.51 -3.70
C ASP A 68 -33.92 11.15 -2.34
N SER A 69 -32.69 11.62 -2.08
CA SER A 69 -31.90 11.29 -0.89
C SER A 69 -31.71 9.77 -0.70
N LEU A 70 -31.76 8.98 -1.77
CA LEU A 70 -31.52 7.53 -1.75
C LEU A 70 -30.27 7.18 -2.56
N VAL A 71 -29.34 6.48 -1.92
CA VAL A 71 -28.20 5.85 -2.58
C VAL A 71 -28.48 4.36 -2.75
N SER A 72 -28.84 3.98 -3.97
CA SER A 72 -29.01 2.57 -4.34
C SER A 72 -27.67 1.84 -4.33
N ALA A 73 -27.67 0.60 -3.81
CA ALA A 73 -26.46 -0.20 -3.62
C ALA A 73 -25.70 -0.37 -4.94
N ASN A 74 -24.43 0.07 -4.97
CA ASN A 74 -23.52 -0.08 -6.11
C ASN A 74 -24.01 0.54 -7.43
N ALA A 75 -25.02 1.41 -7.39
CA ALA A 75 -25.67 1.99 -8.56
C ALA A 75 -25.17 3.42 -8.88
N GLY A 76 -25.90 4.17 -9.71
CA GLY A 76 -25.47 5.46 -10.28
C GLY A 76 -24.88 6.44 -9.26
N THR A 77 -25.67 6.84 -8.25
CA THR A 77 -25.21 7.80 -7.22
C THR A 77 -23.97 7.30 -6.48
N PHE A 78 -23.94 6.01 -6.09
CA PHE A 78 -22.77 5.43 -5.43
C PHE A 78 -21.53 5.44 -6.33
N LYS A 79 -21.65 5.02 -7.59
CA LYS A 79 -20.55 5.05 -8.57
C LYS A 79 -20.00 6.47 -8.75
N GLN A 80 -20.87 7.47 -8.79
CA GLN A 80 -20.46 8.87 -8.87
C GLN A 80 -19.76 9.35 -7.60
N MET A 81 -20.18 8.92 -6.40
CA MET A 81 -19.46 9.21 -5.15
C MET A 81 -18.05 8.63 -5.16
N VAL A 82 -17.89 7.36 -5.56
CA VAL A 82 -16.58 6.70 -5.67
C VAL A 82 -15.70 7.39 -6.73
N ALA A 83 -16.28 7.77 -7.87
CA ALA A 83 -15.57 8.53 -8.90
C ALA A 83 -15.14 9.92 -8.40
N TYR A 84 -16.01 10.61 -7.66
CA TYR A 84 -15.73 11.91 -7.07
C TYR A 84 -14.57 11.84 -6.06
N LEU A 85 -14.56 10.82 -5.21
CA LEU A 85 -13.45 10.51 -4.29
C LEU A 85 -12.14 10.34 -5.06
N LYS A 86 -12.13 9.45 -6.07
CA LYS A 86 -10.93 9.16 -6.89
C LYS A 86 -10.38 10.40 -7.60
N ALA A 87 -11.24 11.27 -8.09
CA ALA A 87 -10.84 12.53 -8.72
C ALA A 87 -10.24 13.55 -7.72
N GLY A 88 -10.32 13.29 -6.41
CA GLY A 88 -9.79 14.16 -5.37
C GLY A 88 -8.32 13.94 -5.04
N PHE A 89 -7.74 12.80 -5.41
CA PHE A 89 -6.34 12.53 -5.09
C PHE A 89 -5.40 13.33 -5.97
N SER A 90 -4.33 13.80 -5.33
CA SER A 90 -3.29 14.57 -5.99
C SER A 90 -2.36 13.65 -6.79
N VAL A 91 -1.73 14.18 -7.84
CA VAL A 91 -0.58 13.55 -8.48
C VAL A 91 0.63 14.40 -8.15
N ALA A 92 1.65 13.81 -7.55
CA ALA A 92 2.85 14.51 -7.16
C ALA A 92 4.06 13.95 -7.91
N ALA A 93 5.06 14.80 -8.17
CA ALA A 93 6.38 14.31 -8.53
C ALA A 93 6.97 13.55 -7.33
N ILE A 94 7.51 12.37 -7.58
CA ILE A 94 8.11 11.53 -6.54
C ILE A 94 9.62 11.40 -6.73
N THR A 95 10.36 11.60 -5.64
CA THR A 95 11.80 11.36 -5.60
C THR A 95 12.05 9.90 -5.25
N LYS A 96 12.83 9.20 -6.08
CA LYS A 96 13.24 7.83 -5.80
C LYS A 96 14.23 7.79 -4.63
N PRO A 97 14.20 6.75 -3.78
CA PRO A 97 15.24 6.55 -2.78
C PRO A 97 16.57 6.16 -3.44
N THR A 98 17.68 6.43 -2.75
CA THR A 98 19.01 5.96 -3.17
C THR A 98 19.13 4.44 -3.09
N GLU A 99 18.51 3.83 -2.07
CA GLU A 99 18.45 2.37 -1.85
C GLU A 99 17.04 1.85 -2.06
N GLY A 100 16.90 0.69 -2.68
CA GLY A 100 15.61 0.07 -2.95
C GLY A 100 14.84 0.73 -4.09
N ALA A 101 15.52 1.41 -5.02
CA ALA A 101 14.87 2.07 -6.16
C ALA A 101 14.08 1.08 -7.03
N LEU A 102 14.59 -0.15 -7.19
CA LEU A 102 13.91 -1.26 -7.85
C LEU A 102 12.54 -1.54 -7.22
N THR A 103 12.53 -1.79 -5.91
CA THR A 103 11.30 -2.09 -5.16
C THR A 103 10.37 -0.89 -5.17
N TRP A 104 10.90 0.31 -4.91
CA TRP A 104 10.14 1.55 -4.93
C TRP A 104 9.33 1.67 -6.21
N ASP A 105 9.98 1.55 -7.38
CA ASP A 105 9.33 1.70 -8.68
C ASP A 105 8.25 0.66 -8.97
N ALA A 106 8.30 -0.49 -8.32
CA ALA A 106 7.45 -1.62 -8.62
C ALA A 106 6.27 -1.79 -7.63
N GLU A 107 6.31 -1.13 -6.47
CA GLU A 107 5.28 -1.24 -5.41
C GLU A 107 4.13 -0.22 -5.54
N GLY A 108 4.12 0.66 -6.54
CA GLY A 108 3.03 1.62 -6.69
C GLY A 108 3.20 2.63 -7.82
N ASN A 109 2.21 3.49 -8.01
CA ASN A 109 2.23 4.57 -8.98
C ASN A 109 1.68 5.87 -8.37
N GLU A 110 1.94 6.99 -9.03
CA GLU A 110 1.21 8.22 -8.79
C GLU A 110 0.05 8.30 -9.77
N GLY A 111 -1.17 8.36 -9.23
CA GLY A 111 -2.39 8.41 -10.01
C GLY A 111 -2.84 7.04 -10.55
N GLY A 112 -4.01 7.02 -11.18
CA GLY A 112 -4.60 5.81 -11.76
C GLY A 112 -4.97 4.74 -10.72
N TYR A 113 -5.09 3.49 -11.19
CA TYR A 113 -5.57 2.36 -10.38
C TYR A 113 -4.63 2.02 -9.21
N TYR A 114 -3.32 2.23 -9.39
CA TYR A 114 -2.27 1.91 -8.43
C TYR A 114 -1.73 3.13 -7.68
N HIS A 115 -2.53 4.20 -7.56
CA HIS A 115 -2.17 5.37 -6.76
C HIS A 115 -1.86 4.93 -5.32
N SER A 116 -0.60 5.06 -4.89
CA SER A 116 -0.10 4.40 -3.68
C SER A 116 -0.24 5.23 -2.40
N ARG A 117 -0.41 6.55 -2.48
CA ARG A 117 -0.47 7.43 -1.29
C ARG A 117 -1.78 7.37 -0.51
N VAL A 118 -2.66 6.42 -0.84
CA VAL A 118 -3.94 6.19 -0.17
C VAL A 118 -4.00 4.79 0.42
N PHE A 119 -4.94 4.58 1.34
CA PHE A 119 -5.16 3.28 1.95
C PHE A 119 -5.57 2.21 0.92
N HIS A 120 -5.01 1.02 1.08
CA HIS A 120 -5.33 -0.18 0.32
C HIS A 120 -5.17 -1.42 1.18
N VAL A 121 -5.79 -2.52 0.75
CA VAL A 121 -5.69 -3.84 1.38
C VAL A 121 -5.44 -4.83 0.23
N PRO A 122 -4.18 -5.16 -0.09
CA PRO A 122 -3.84 -5.95 -1.29
C PRO A 122 -4.48 -7.33 -1.37
N SER A 123 -4.74 -7.96 -0.22
CA SER A 123 -5.32 -9.31 -0.13
C SER A 123 -6.11 -9.49 1.16
N ALA A 124 -6.89 -10.57 1.25
CA ALA A 124 -7.59 -10.95 2.48
C ALA A 124 -6.64 -11.21 3.67
N SER A 125 -5.37 -11.53 3.40
CA SER A 125 -4.32 -11.73 4.41
C SER A 125 -3.47 -10.50 4.69
N SER A 126 -3.63 -9.43 3.92
CA SER A 126 -2.86 -8.18 4.08
C SER A 126 -3.49 -7.29 5.14
N GLY A 127 -2.66 -6.46 5.76
CA GLY A 127 -3.12 -5.42 6.67
C GLY A 127 -3.69 -4.21 5.94
N LEU A 128 -3.99 -3.17 6.71
CA LEU A 128 -4.15 -1.84 6.13
C LEU A 128 -2.77 -1.35 5.65
N THR A 129 -2.65 -1.04 4.37
CA THR A 129 -1.41 -0.61 3.74
C THR A 129 -1.55 0.82 3.22
N ILE A 130 -0.50 1.62 3.35
CA ILE A 130 -0.41 2.96 2.75
C ILE A 130 0.96 3.18 2.14
N GLY A 131 1.04 4.03 1.12
CA GLY A 131 2.28 4.27 0.39
C GLY A 131 2.71 3.04 -0.40
N ARG A 132 4.02 2.94 -0.64
CA ARG A 132 4.63 1.80 -1.32
C ARG A 132 4.97 0.73 -0.29
N GLY A 133 3.95 -0.01 0.14
CA GLY A 133 4.04 -1.25 0.92
C GLY A 133 4.24 -1.11 2.44
N TYR A 134 3.94 0.03 3.05
CA TYR A 134 3.89 0.12 4.52
C TYR A 134 2.62 -0.57 5.05
N ASP A 135 2.75 -1.85 5.40
CA ASP A 135 1.67 -2.72 5.90
C ASP A 135 1.62 -2.74 7.43
N MET A 136 0.42 -2.59 7.98
CA MET A 136 0.16 -2.46 9.43
C MET A 136 -0.22 -3.77 10.13
N ARG A 137 -0.28 -4.91 9.43
CA ARG A 137 -0.74 -6.19 9.99
C ARG A 137 0.11 -6.68 11.14
N ASP A 138 1.43 -6.70 10.97
CA ASP A 138 2.36 -7.29 11.93
C ASP A 138 2.99 -6.22 12.85
N LYS A 139 2.40 -5.02 12.89
CA LYS A 139 2.88 -3.88 13.67
C LYS A 139 1.97 -3.62 14.86
N THR A 140 2.57 -3.22 15.98
CA THR A 140 1.82 -2.73 17.14
C THR A 140 1.28 -1.33 16.88
N THR A 141 0.24 -0.93 17.61
CA THR A 141 -0.25 0.46 17.61
C THR A 141 0.86 1.47 17.84
N ALA A 142 1.73 1.22 18.82
CA ALA A 142 2.85 2.12 19.16
C ALA A 142 3.84 2.25 18.00
N THR A 143 4.19 1.14 17.34
CA THR A 143 5.04 1.15 16.16
C THR A 143 4.41 1.97 15.03
N ILE A 144 3.12 1.76 14.75
CA ILE A 144 2.43 2.49 13.69
C ILE A 144 2.41 3.98 13.98
N VAL A 145 2.03 4.38 15.20
CA VAL A 145 2.01 5.80 15.59
C VAL A 145 3.39 6.42 15.42
N SER A 146 4.44 5.77 15.94
CA SER A 146 5.83 6.26 15.85
C SER A 146 6.31 6.40 14.41
N ASP A 147 6.04 5.42 13.56
CA ASP A 147 6.45 5.43 12.16
C ASP A 147 5.74 6.54 11.37
N LEU A 148 4.43 6.71 11.59
CA LEU A 148 3.63 7.75 10.91
C LEU A 148 4.05 9.15 11.38
N THR A 149 4.24 9.38 12.68
CA THR A 149 4.69 10.69 13.19
C THR A 149 6.10 11.02 12.73
N THR A 150 7.01 10.05 12.71
CA THR A 150 8.36 10.21 12.14
C THR A 150 8.33 10.56 10.65
N ALA A 151 7.35 10.04 9.92
CA ALA A 151 7.13 10.40 8.52
C ALA A 151 6.57 11.82 8.35
N GLY A 152 6.16 12.50 9.43
CA GLY A 152 5.57 13.83 9.42
C GLY A 152 4.06 13.84 9.27
N ILE A 153 3.38 12.73 9.58
CA ILE A 153 1.91 12.70 9.65
C ILE A 153 1.48 13.24 11.01
N ASP A 154 0.44 14.08 11.00
CA ASP A 154 -0.14 14.67 12.21
C ASP A 154 -0.44 13.61 13.30
N THR A 155 -0.13 13.93 14.55
CA THR A 155 -0.23 13.02 15.68
C THR A 155 -1.67 12.53 15.92
N VAL A 156 -2.69 13.35 15.69
CA VAL A 156 -4.09 12.93 15.84
C VAL A 156 -4.44 11.88 14.78
N LYS A 157 -4.05 12.13 13.52
CA LYS A 157 -4.22 11.15 12.44
C LYS A 157 -3.40 9.89 12.68
N ALA A 158 -2.15 10.01 13.12
CA ALA A 158 -1.29 8.86 13.43
C ALA A 158 -1.90 7.99 14.54
N ASN A 159 -2.39 8.59 15.63
CA ASN A 159 -3.07 7.88 16.71
C ASN A 159 -4.35 7.19 16.26
N LEU A 160 -5.13 7.83 15.39
CA LEU A 160 -6.32 7.21 14.79
C LEU A 160 -5.92 5.99 13.96
N ILE A 161 -5.00 6.16 13.00
CA ILE A 161 -4.53 5.11 12.09
C ILE A 161 -3.85 3.97 12.85
N GLY A 162 -3.14 4.25 13.95
CA GLY A 162 -2.53 3.24 14.82
C GLY A 162 -3.53 2.19 15.31
N LYS A 163 -4.81 2.53 15.46
CA LYS A 163 -5.88 1.58 15.83
C LYS A 163 -6.15 0.52 14.75
N ALA A 164 -5.57 0.66 13.55
CA ALA A 164 -5.62 -0.35 12.49
C ALA A 164 -4.66 -1.53 12.72
N ALA A 165 -3.78 -1.47 13.74
CA ALA A 165 -2.87 -2.54 14.10
C ALA A 165 -3.56 -3.90 14.05
N THR A 166 -2.92 -4.90 13.42
CA THR A 166 -3.39 -6.29 13.31
C THR A 166 -4.68 -6.53 12.51
N LYS A 167 -5.38 -5.47 12.06
CA LYS A 167 -6.55 -5.63 11.19
C LYS A 167 -6.10 -6.11 9.81
N LYS A 168 -6.89 -7.00 9.21
CA LYS A 168 -6.62 -7.58 7.89
C LYS A 168 -7.88 -7.69 7.04
N GLY A 169 -7.70 -7.81 5.73
CA GLY A 169 -8.79 -8.07 4.79
C GLY A 169 -9.97 -7.11 5.00
N LYS A 170 -11.19 -7.66 5.06
CA LYS A 170 -12.41 -6.85 5.13
C LYS A 170 -12.49 -5.94 6.36
N THR A 171 -11.94 -6.37 7.49
CA THR A 171 -11.91 -5.57 8.72
C THR A 171 -10.97 -4.36 8.59
N ALA A 172 -9.87 -4.50 7.84
CA ALA A 172 -9.00 -3.38 7.51
C ALA A 172 -9.66 -2.39 6.53
N GLU A 173 -10.43 -2.88 5.55
CA GLU A 173 -11.21 -2.00 4.67
C GLU A 173 -12.28 -1.23 5.44
N GLN A 174 -13.04 -1.93 6.28
CA GLN A 174 -14.05 -1.35 7.17
C GLN A 174 -13.49 -0.24 8.04
N PHE A 175 -12.30 -0.47 8.59
CA PHE A 175 -11.63 0.52 9.43
C PHE A 175 -11.48 1.88 8.75
N VAL A 176 -11.18 1.92 7.44
CA VAL A 176 -10.96 3.19 6.71
C VAL A 176 -12.24 4.02 6.69
N TYR A 177 -13.36 3.47 6.25
CA TYR A 177 -14.58 4.26 6.14
C TYR A 177 -15.31 4.44 7.48
N SER A 178 -15.17 3.52 8.44
CA SER A 178 -15.70 3.72 9.79
C SER A 178 -14.98 4.83 10.57
N ASN A 179 -13.76 5.19 10.18
CA ASN A 179 -12.97 6.25 10.82
C ASN A 179 -12.79 7.50 9.92
N ASP A 180 -13.57 7.58 8.84
CA ASP A 180 -13.56 8.69 7.89
C ASP A 180 -12.18 9.03 7.29
N LEU A 181 -11.54 8.00 6.74
CA LEU A 181 -10.20 8.05 6.16
C LEU A 181 -10.19 7.80 4.64
N LEU A 182 -11.34 7.82 3.95
CA LEU A 182 -11.41 7.47 2.53
C LEU A 182 -10.62 8.41 1.62
N ASP A 183 -10.58 9.70 1.96
CA ASP A 183 -9.82 10.75 1.26
C ASP A 183 -8.49 11.09 1.95
N PHE A 184 -8.07 10.31 2.95
CA PHE A 184 -6.76 10.48 3.55
C PHE A 184 -5.66 10.09 2.55
N GLU A 185 -4.80 11.05 2.24
CA GLU A 185 -3.69 10.91 1.30
C GLU A 185 -2.40 11.41 1.98
N ILE A 186 -1.35 10.60 1.97
CA ILE A 186 -0.03 11.04 2.45
C ILE A 186 0.69 11.86 1.37
N THR A 187 1.64 12.69 1.77
CA THR A 187 2.49 13.43 0.83
C THR A 187 3.58 12.53 0.22
N ALA A 188 4.16 12.96 -0.91
CA ALA A 188 5.28 12.23 -1.51
C ALA A 188 6.49 12.03 -0.56
N PRO A 189 6.91 13.04 0.24
CA PRO A 189 7.95 12.84 1.27
C PRO A 189 7.54 11.87 2.38
N GLN A 190 6.29 11.91 2.84
CA GLN A 190 5.77 10.95 3.84
C GLN A 190 5.83 9.52 3.30
N GLN A 191 5.42 9.29 2.05
CA GLN A 191 5.50 7.99 1.38
C GLN A 191 6.95 7.49 1.32
N LEU A 192 7.90 8.35 0.95
CA LEU A 192 9.32 8.01 0.92
C LEU A 192 9.85 7.64 2.30
N SER A 193 9.47 8.37 3.34
CA SER A 193 9.87 8.07 4.72
C SER A 193 9.35 6.70 5.20
N LEU A 194 8.08 6.39 4.94
CA LEU A 194 7.48 5.09 5.28
C LEU A 194 8.07 3.94 4.45
N PHE A 195 8.38 4.18 3.18
CA PHE A 195 9.07 3.18 2.36
C PHE A 195 10.45 2.87 2.92
N LYS A 196 11.26 3.88 3.27
CA LYS A 196 12.61 3.67 3.83
C LYS A 196 12.58 2.80 5.09
N LYS A 197 11.59 3.00 5.97
CA LYS A 197 11.37 2.15 7.14
C LYS A 197 11.05 0.70 6.76
N THR A 198 10.19 0.50 5.77
CA THR A 198 9.82 -0.84 5.31
C THR A 198 10.98 -1.53 4.60
N TYR A 199 11.72 -0.80 3.78
CA TYR A 199 12.94 -1.26 3.12
C TYR A 199 13.97 -1.74 4.16
N GLN A 200 14.26 -0.94 5.17
CA GLN A 200 15.19 -1.31 6.24
C GLN A 200 14.73 -2.57 6.97
N PHE A 201 13.44 -2.67 7.32
CA PHE A 201 12.88 -3.86 7.94
C PHE A 201 13.08 -5.12 7.08
N MET A 202 12.86 -5.02 5.76
CA MET A 202 13.07 -6.14 4.84
C MET A 202 14.56 -6.51 4.71
N LEU A 203 15.44 -5.51 4.68
CA LEU A 203 16.89 -5.71 4.69
C LEU A 203 17.35 -6.45 5.95
N ASP A 204 16.90 -6.01 7.13
CA ASP A 204 17.22 -6.64 8.40
C ASP A 204 16.72 -8.09 8.44
N ASP A 205 15.55 -8.36 7.87
CA ASP A 205 15.00 -9.71 7.79
C ASP A 205 15.79 -10.60 6.82
N VAL A 206 16.22 -10.07 5.67
CA VAL A 206 17.15 -10.76 4.75
C VAL A 206 18.45 -11.10 5.48
N LYS A 207 19.06 -10.14 6.18
CA LYS A 207 20.29 -10.34 6.96
C LYS A 207 20.11 -11.44 8.00
N ARG A 208 19.05 -11.35 8.80
CA ARG A 208 18.69 -12.31 9.85
C ARG A 208 18.48 -13.72 9.28
N ILE A 209 17.74 -13.85 8.18
CA ILE A 209 17.50 -15.14 7.51
C ILE A 209 18.82 -15.73 7.04
N SER A 210 19.61 -14.94 6.30
CA SER A 210 20.89 -15.40 5.74
C SER A 210 21.90 -15.81 6.80
N ALA A 211 21.88 -15.17 7.97
CA ALA A 211 22.76 -15.47 9.12
C ALA A 211 22.30 -16.68 9.96
N GLY A 212 21.16 -17.30 9.67
CA GLY A 212 20.71 -18.49 10.40
C GLY A 212 21.71 -19.64 10.29
N ALA A 213 21.94 -20.39 11.38
CA ALA A 213 22.99 -21.42 11.45
C ALA A 213 22.96 -22.45 10.31
N SER A 214 21.77 -22.92 9.93
CA SER A 214 21.60 -23.82 8.78
C SER A 214 21.98 -23.14 7.45
N GLN A 215 21.59 -21.88 7.27
CA GLN A 215 21.91 -21.13 6.05
C GLN A 215 23.42 -20.90 5.93
N VAL A 216 24.09 -20.51 7.02
CA VAL A 216 25.55 -20.35 7.06
C VAL A 216 26.25 -21.67 6.77
N LYS A 217 25.78 -22.78 7.35
CA LYS A 217 26.33 -24.11 7.07
C LYS A 217 26.22 -24.53 5.60
N HIS A 218 25.10 -24.21 4.95
CA HIS A 218 24.84 -24.63 3.57
C HIS A 218 25.45 -23.70 2.52
N TYR A 219 25.46 -22.40 2.77
CA TYR A 219 25.77 -21.39 1.76
C TYR A 219 26.99 -20.53 2.10
N GLY A 220 27.46 -20.54 3.35
CA GLY A 220 28.50 -19.64 3.85
C GLY A 220 27.93 -18.37 4.47
N THR A 221 28.81 -17.60 5.10
CA THR A 221 28.49 -16.30 5.70
C THR A 221 28.52 -15.22 4.63
N VAL A 222 27.48 -14.37 4.59
CA VAL A 222 27.44 -13.20 3.70
C VAL A 222 28.21 -12.04 4.33
N ASP A 223 29.18 -11.51 3.60
CA ASP A 223 29.91 -10.27 3.94
C ASP A 223 29.13 -9.06 3.41
N TRP A 224 28.23 -8.52 4.24
CA TRP A 224 27.33 -7.43 3.86
C TRP A 224 28.05 -6.14 3.51
N ASP A 225 29.22 -5.87 4.11
CA ASP A 225 29.99 -4.65 3.87
C ASP A 225 30.65 -4.67 2.48
N LYS A 226 30.90 -5.87 1.92
CA LYS A 226 31.42 -6.07 0.56
C LYS A 226 30.35 -6.41 -0.47
N THR A 227 29.09 -6.51 -0.05
CA THR A 227 27.99 -6.82 -0.97
C THR A 227 27.56 -5.56 -1.71
N PRO A 228 27.63 -5.50 -3.06
CA PRO A 228 27.22 -4.32 -3.81
C PRO A 228 25.75 -3.97 -3.55
N GLN A 229 25.44 -2.67 -3.48
CA GLN A 229 24.07 -2.21 -3.22
C GLN A 229 23.04 -2.79 -4.19
N THR A 230 23.38 -2.96 -5.47
CA THR A 230 22.50 -3.60 -6.47
C THR A 230 22.07 -5.02 -6.07
N VAL A 231 22.99 -5.81 -5.49
CA VAL A 231 22.69 -7.16 -5.01
C VAL A 231 21.81 -7.10 -3.75
N ILE A 232 22.09 -6.16 -2.85
CA ILE A 232 21.27 -5.93 -1.65
C ILE A 232 19.83 -5.56 -2.03
N ASP A 233 19.66 -4.58 -2.92
CA ASP A 233 18.36 -4.13 -3.41
C ASP A 233 17.55 -5.27 -4.06
N LEU A 234 18.21 -6.16 -4.83
CA LEU A 234 17.57 -7.34 -5.42
C LEU A 234 17.12 -8.36 -4.36
N LEU A 235 17.96 -8.63 -3.35
CA LEU A 235 17.58 -9.51 -2.24
C LEU A 235 16.42 -8.92 -1.44
N VAL A 236 16.41 -7.60 -1.22
CA VAL A 236 15.32 -6.91 -0.54
C VAL A 236 14.05 -6.98 -1.37
N ASP A 237 14.08 -6.71 -2.68
CA ASP A 237 12.90 -6.84 -3.55
C ASP A 237 12.33 -8.27 -3.56
N LEU A 238 13.20 -9.29 -3.60
CA LEU A 238 12.79 -10.69 -3.45
C LEU A 238 12.07 -10.90 -2.12
N ARG A 239 12.59 -10.38 -1.01
CA ARG A 239 11.95 -10.52 0.31
C ARG A 239 10.62 -9.77 0.37
N TYR A 240 10.59 -8.55 -0.18
CA TYR A 240 9.46 -7.65 -0.20
C TYR A 240 8.25 -8.27 -0.90
N ARG A 241 8.46 -8.84 -2.09
CA ARG A 241 7.39 -9.52 -2.86
C ARG A 241 7.00 -10.88 -2.29
N GLY A 242 7.86 -11.48 -1.46
CA GLY A 242 7.70 -12.82 -0.92
C GLY A 242 8.40 -13.94 -1.71
N ASP A 243 9.25 -13.59 -2.68
CA ASP A 243 10.02 -14.55 -3.49
C ASP A 243 11.32 -15.02 -2.80
N TYR A 244 11.74 -14.42 -1.68
CA TYR A 244 12.91 -14.88 -0.90
C TYR A 244 12.57 -16.13 -0.07
N THR A 245 12.21 -17.21 -0.77
CA THR A 245 11.80 -18.51 -0.20
C THR A 245 13.02 -19.42 0.05
N PRO A 246 12.85 -20.55 0.78
CA PRO A 246 13.92 -21.56 0.88
C PRO A 246 14.41 -22.09 -0.48
N ALA A 247 13.51 -22.21 -1.47
CA ALA A 247 13.88 -22.65 -2.81
C ALA A 247 14.75 -21.62 -3.52
N THR A 248 14.35 -20.35 -3.48
CA THR A 248 15.11 -19.25 -4.07
C THR A 248 16.50 -19.15 -3.44
N ARG A 249 16.61 -19.26 -2.11
CA ARG A 249 17.91 -19.20 -1.41
C ARG A 249 18.89 -20.29 -1.82
N ARG A 250 18.41 -21.50 -2.16
CA ARG A 250 19.27 -22.57 -2.72
C ARG A 250 19.96 -22.16 -4.02
N LEU A 251 19.31 -21.30 -4.81
CA LEU A 251 19.82 -20.84 -6.09
C LEU A 251 20.82 -19.69 -5.93
N ILE A 252 20.59 -18.79 -4.97
CA ILE A 252 21.29 -17.49 -4.94
C ILE A 252 22.25 -17.30 -3.77
N GLN A 253 21.96 -17.85 -2.58
CA GLN A 253 22.63 -17.38 -1.35
C GLN A 253 24.13 -17.71 -1.34
N LYS A 254 24.52 -18.88 -1.89
CA LYS A 254 25.94 -19.27 -1.98
C LYS A 254 26.75 -18.29 -2.83
N PHE A 255 26.20 -17.88 -3.97
CA PHE A 255 26.88 -16.90 -4.83
C PHE A 255 27.07 -15.55 -4.14
N VAL A 256 26.11 -15.12 -3.32
CA VAL A 256 26.28 -13.90 -2.52
C VAL A 256 27.36 -14.08 -1.45
N ALA A 257 27.38 -15.21 -0.74
CA ALA A 257 28.38 -15.48 0.31
C ALA A 257 29.81 -15.59 -0.23
N ASP A 258 29.99 -16.22 -1.40
CA ASP A 258 31.30 -16.36 -2.07
C ASP A 258 31.71 -15.09 -2.84
N GLY A 259 30.82 -14.09 -2.89
CA GLY A 259 30.98 -12.86 -3.69
C GLY A 259 30.94 -13.09 -5.20
N GLU A 260 30.39 -14.21 -5.68
CA GLU A 260 30.24 -14.56 -7.09
C GLU A 260 29.02 -13.85 -7.71
N TYR A 261 29.00 -12.52 -7.69
CA TYR A 261 27.81 -11.74 -8.05
C TYR A 261 27.38 -11.87 -9.52
N VAL A 262 28.28 -12.22 -10.44
CA VAL A 262 27.93 -12.53 -11.83
C VAL A 262 27.05 -13.78 -11.92
N LYS A 263 27.36 -14.85 -11.16
CA LYS A 263 26.49 -16.03 -11.10
C LYS A 263 25.15 -15.73 -10.43
N PHE A 264 25.14 -14.86 -9.42
CA PHE A 264 23.89 -14.35 -8.85
C PHE A 264 23.04 -13.62 -9.90
N LYS A 265 23.66 -12.74 -10.72
CA LYS A 265 23.02 -12.04 -11.83
C LYS A 265 22.39 -13.04 -12.81
N ASP A 266 23.13 -14.06 -13.23
CA ASP A 266 22.64 -15.06 -14.18
C ASP A 266 21.37 -15.76 -13.67
N VAL A 267 21.32 -16.12 -12.38
CA VAL A 267 20.12 -16.71 -11.76
C VAL A 267 18.94 -15.72 -11.74
N ILE A 268 19.18 -14.44 -11.45
CA ILE A 268 18.15 -13.40 -11.46
C ILE A 268 17.60 -13.17 -12.88
N GLN A 269 18.43 -13.29 -13.91
CA GLN A 269 18.06 -13.07 -15.32
C GLN A 269 17.50 -14.31 -16.00
N ASP A 270 17.61 -15.49 -15.40
CA ASP A 270 16.99 -16.70 -15.93
C ASP A 270 15.51 -16.78 -15.51
N GLN A 271 14.61 -16.47 -16.45
CA GLN A 271 13.16 -16.48 -16.24
C GLN A 271 12.60 -17.83 -15.74
N SER A 272 13.27 -18.95 -16.03
CA SER A 272 12.81 -20.28 -15.61
C SER A 272 12.79 -20.43 -14.08
N ASN A 273 13.63 -19.66 -13.38
CA ASN A 273 13.67 -19.60 -11.91
C ASN A 273 12.51 -18.78 -11.31
N TRP A 274 11.73 -18.06 -12.13
CA TRP A 274 10.78 -17.03 -11.71
C TRP A 274 9.37 -17.22 -12.29
N SER A 275 8.94 -18.47 -12.50
CA SER A 275 7.66 -18.78 -13.17
C SER A 275 6.42 -18.15 -12.50
N GLY A 276 6.45 -17.87 -11.20
CA GLY A 276 5.39 -17.18 -10.45
C GLY A 276 5.51 -15.66 -10.37
N VAL A 277 6.49 -15.06 -11.06
CA VAL A 277 6.76 -13.62 -11.04
C VAL A 277 6.12 -12.96 -12.27
N PRO A 278 5.31 -11.89 -12.11
CA PRO A 278 4.77 -11.13 -13.24
C PRO A 278 5.87 -10.64 -14.18
N GLY A 279 5.62 -10.69 -15.49
CA GLY A 279 6.62 -10.37 -16.52
C GLY A 279 7.26 -8.98 -16.37
N ASP A 280 6.48 -7.95 -16.00
CA ASP A 280 7.02 -6.61 -15.70
C ASP A 280 8.01 -6.63 -14.52
N ARG A 281 7.67 -7.33 -13.43
CA ARG A 281 8.56 -7.43 -12.25
C ARG A 281 9.85 -8.19 -12.60
N PHE A 282 9.75 -9.29 -13.34
CA PHE A 282 10.92 -10.02 -13.82
C PHE A 282 11.81 -9.13 -14.70
N THR A 283 11.22 -8.41 -15.66
CA THR A 283 11.95 -7.48 -16.54
C THR A 283 12.69 -6.40 -15.74
N ARG A 284 12.04 -5.81 -14.74
CA ARG A 284 12.68 -4.82 -13.84
C ARG A 284 13.87 -5.40 -13.09
N ARG A 285 13.73 -6.60 -12.52
CA ARG A 285 14.83 -7.29 -11.83
C ARG A 285 15.99 -7.59 -12.78
N SER A 286 15.68 -8.13 -13.95
CA SER A 286 16.67 -8.48 -14.97
C SER A 286 17.48 -7.25 -15.39
N ASN A 287 16.80 -6.15 -15.73
CA ASN A 287 17.45 -4.90 -16.13
C ASN A 287 18.23 -4.26 -14.99
N PHE A 288 17.73 -4.36 -13.75
CA PHE A 288 18.43 -3.83 -12.58
C PHE A 288 19.70 -4.62 -12.28
N ALA A 289 19.68 -5.94 -12.49
CA ALA A 289 20.84 -6.82 -12.34
C ALA A 289 21.96 -6.53 -13.36
N ASP A 290 21.69 -5.83 -14.47
CA ASP A 290 22.73 -5.44 -15.43
C ASP A 290 23.78 -4.48 -14.86
N ALA A 291 23.47 -3.78 -13.76
CA ALA A 291 24.45 -2.97 -13.05
C ALA A 291 25.48 -3.78 -12.24
N ILE A 292 25.27 -5.10 -12.08
CA ILE A 292 26.22 -6.00 -11.41
C ILE A 292 27.40 -6.24 -12.36
N LYS A 293 28.61 -6.03 -11.83
CA LYS A 293 29.87 -6.23 -12.55
C LYS A 293 30.69 -7.33 -11.87
N ASP A 294 31.60 -7.93 -12.63
CA ASP A 294 32.62 -8.82 -12.08
C ASP A 294 33.52 -8.07 -11.09
N LYS A 295 34.18 -8.82 -10.18
CA LYS A 295 35.15 -8.32 -9.18
C LYS A 295 36.26 -7.46 -9.82
N ASP A 296 36.52 -7.63 -11.12
CA ASP A 296 37.55 -6.90 -11.88
C ASP A 296 37.01 -5.72 -12.73
N GLY A 297 35.72 -5.39 -12.62
CA GLY A 297 35.15 -4.19 -13.27
C GLY A 297 35.11 -4.22 -14.80
N LYS A 298 35.40 -5.35 -15.45
CA LYS A 298 35.24 -5.50 -16.90
C LYS A 298 33.78 -5.70 -17.26
N LYS A 299 33.33 -4.94 -18.26
CA LYS A 299 31.99 -5.01 -18.85
C LYS A 299 31.80 -6.32 -19.59
#